data_AF-A0AAD5JWJ8-F1
#
_entry.id   AF-A0AAD5JWJ8-F1
#
_cell.length_a   1.000
_cell.length_b   1.000
_cell.length_c   1.000
_cell.angle_alpha   90.00
_cell.angle_beta   90.00
_cell.angle_gamma   90.00
#
_symmetry.space_group_name_H-M   'P 1'
#
loop_
_entity.id
_entity.type
_entity.pdbx_description
1 polymer ?
#
loop_
_entity_poly.entity_id
_entity_poly.type
_entity_poly.pdbx_seq_one_letter_code
_entity_poly.pdbx_strand_id
1 'polypeptide(L)'
;MGTLQFRQSNLDALLTYAVSNVDSIIQCSPPKKHYQHMLLPSLQSFITTMYSRCHLTPTVLIIALIYLDRLKCKLPSQARGEFDTHYKLFLAAILLASKYIEDHNRLTKSICRAVAPLYGPRELAEMERSFLAIVSVSQIK
;
A
#
# COMPACT_ATOMS: atom_id res chain seq x y z
N MET A 1 -4.17 32.91 -1.35
CA MET A 1 -3.60 32.03 -2.39
C MET A 1 -2.60 30.99 -1.86
N GLY A 2 -1.93 31.20 -0.71
CA GLY A 2 -0.89 30.29 -0.19
C GLY A 2 -1.34 29.02 0.56
N THR A 3 -2.58 28.94 1.07
CA THR A 3 -3.05 27.78 1.86
C THR A 3 -3.26 26.51 1.04
N LEU A 4 -3.72 26.64 -0.22
CA LEU A 4 -3.90 25.50 -1.12
C LEU A 4 -2.55 24.95 -1.63
N GLN A 5 -1.60 25.83 -1.98
CA GLN A 5 -0.25 25.42 -2.37
C GLN A 5 0.48 24.72 -1.22
N PHE A 6 0.42 25.26 0.00
CA PHE A 6 1.04 24.63 1.17
C PHE A 6 0.46 23.24 1.46
N ARG A 7 -0.87 23.08 1.38
CA ARG A 7 -1.52 21.77 1.55
C ARG A 7 -1.08 20.79 0.47
N GLN A 8 -0.96 21.22 -0.78
CA GLN A 8 -0.53 20.36 -1.88
C GLN A 8 0.92 19.91 -1.72
N SER A 9 1.84 20.81 -1.38
CA SER A 9 3.26 20.46 -1.17
C SER A 9 3.46 19.44 -0.05
N ASN A 10 2.69 19.55 1.04
CA ASN A 10 2.74 18.57 2.13
C ASN A 10 2.19 17.20 1.71
N LEU A 11 1.16 17.16 0.86
CA LEU A 11 0.63 15.92 0.32
C LEU A 11 1.64 15.24 -0.61
N ASP A 12 2.27 16.02 -1.49
CA ASP A 12 3.28 15.49 -2.41
C ASP A 12 4.45 14.89 -1.62
N ALA A 13 4.92 15.58 -0.57
CA ALA A 13 5.94 15.06 0.34
C ALA A 13 5.51 13.76 1.03
N LEU A 14 4.26 13.65 1.47
CA LEU A 14 3.72 12.44 2.09
C LEU A 14 3.65 11.27 1.09
N LEU A 15 3.24 11.52 -0.16
CA LEU A 15 3.21 10.51 -1.21
C LEU A 15 4.62 10.05 -1.60
N THR A 16 5.57 10.98 -1.72
CA THR A 16 6.99 10.64 -1.94
C THR A 16 7.54 9.82 -0.78
N TYR A 17 7.25 10.21 0.47
CA TYR A 17 7.64 9.42 1.63
C TYR A 17 7.03 8.02 1.60
N ALA A 18 5.77 7.88 1.20
CA ALA A 18 5.13 6.57 1.09
C ALA A 18 5.84 5.66 0.08
N VAL A 19 6.26 6.20 -1.06
CA VAL A 19 7.05 5.46 -2.06
C VAL A 19 8.38 5.01 -1.47
N SER A 20 9.15 5.93 -0.88
CA SER A 20 10.44 5.59 -0.27
C SER A 20 10.30 4.60 0.89
N ASN A 21 9.25 4.73 1.69
CA ASN A 21 8.96 3.81 2.79
C ASN A 21 8.73 2.40 2.25
N VAL A 22 7.80 2.24 1.29
CA VAL A 22 7.46 0.94 0.68
C VAL A 22 8.68 0.30 0.02
N ASP A 23 9.43 1.06 -0.79
CA ASP A 23 10.61 0.56 -1.51
C ASP A 23 11.73 0.08 -0.57
N SER A 24 11.76 0.61 0.66
CA SER A 24 12.72 0.22 1.69
C SER A 24 12.33 -1.01 2.52
N ILE A 25 11.14 -1.58 2.32
CA ILE A 25 10.62 -2.68 3.17
C ILE A 25 11.32 -4.00 2.84
N ILE A 26 11.44 -4.33 1.55
CA ILE A 26 11.91 -5.65 1.12
C ILE A 26 12.56 -5.58 -0.26
N GLN A 27 13.65 -6.33 -0.46
CA GLN A 27 14.23 -6.43 -1.79
C GLN A 27 13.32 -7.26 -2.70
N CYS A 28 12.97 -6.71 -3.86
CA CYS A 28 12.11 -7.37 -4.85
C CYS A 28 12.89 -7.89 -6.05
N SER A 29 12.44 -9.02 -6.61
CA SER A 29 12.97 -9.57 -7.85
C SER A 29 12.70 -8.65 -9.06
N PRO A 30 13.50 -8.72 -10.13
CA PRO A 30 13.21 -7.97 -11.36
C PRO A 30 11.91 -8.44 -12.03
N PRO A 31 11.27 -7.61 -12.86
CA PRO A 31 10.02 -7.96 -13.52
C PRO A 31 10.20 -9.19 -14.42
N LYS A 32 9.41 -10.22 -14.15
CA LYS A 32 9.23 -11.39 -15.03
C LYS A 32 8.23 -11.07 -16.14
N LYS A 33 8.27 -11.80 -17.28
CA LYS A 33 7.33 -11.68 -18.42
C LYS A 33 5.89 -12.17 -18.11
N HIS A 34 5.37 -11.88 -16.93
CA HIS A 34 3.96 -12.07 -16.60
C HIS A 34 3.15 -10.86 -17.07
N TYR A 35 1.97 -11.11 -17.63
CA TYR A 35 1.08 -10.07 -18.15
C TYR A 35 0.78 -8.97 -17.12
N GLN A 36 0.52 -9.35 -15.86
CA GLN A 36 0.27 -8.41 -14.76
C GLN A 36 1.47 -7.47 -14.51
N HIS A 37 2.70 -7.98 -14.59
CA HIS A 37 3.90 -7.16 -14.36
C HIS A 37 4.11 -6.11 -15.45
N MET A 38 3.72 -6.42 -16.69
CA MET A 38 3.83 -5.48 -17.81
C MET A 38 2.81 -4.34 -17.74
N LEU A 39 1.73 -4.53 -16.96
CA LEU A 39 0.68 -3.52 -16.78
C LEU A 39 0.85 -2.68 -15.52
N LEU A 40 1.77 -3.05 -14.62
CA LEU A 40 2.03 -2.27 -13.41
C LEU A 40 2.75 -0.97 -13.78
N PRO A 41 2.20 0.20 -13.40
CA PRO A 41 2.93 1.46 -13.54
C PRO A 41 4.06 1.53 -12.52
N SER A 42 4.89 2.59 -12.56
CA SER A 42 5.88 2.82 -11.51
C SER A 42 5.21 2.91 -10.13
N LEU A 43 5.94 2.53 -9.07
CA LEU A 43 5.43 2.57 -7.69
C LEU A 43 4.89 3.97 -7.31
N GLN A 44 5.59 5.03 -7.71
CA GLN A 44 5.14 6.42 -7.53
C GLN A 44 3.79 6.68 -8.21
N SER A 45 3.66 6.32 -9.49
CA SER A 45 2.42 6.51 -10.23
C SER A 45 1.29 5.66 -9.65
N PHE A 46 1.60 4.44 -9.21
CA PHE A 46 0.63 3.55 -8.56
C PHE A 46 0.09 4.17 -7.27
N ILE A 47 0.97 4.54 -6.33
CA ILE A 47 0.57 5.11 -5.03
C ILE A 47 -0.21 6.43 -5.23
N THR A 48 0.25 7.29 -6.12
CA THR A 48 -0.43 8.56 -6.45
C THR A 48 -1.81 8.32 -7.04
N THR A 49 -1.93 7.34 -7.95
CA THR A 49 -3.21 6.95 -8.57
C THR A 49 -4.17 6.34 -7.57
N MET A 50 -3.68 5.47 -6.68
CA MET A 50 -4.48 4.88 -5.62
C MET A 50 -5.00 5.97 -4.67
N TYR A 51 -4.16 6.92 -4.28
CA TYR A 51 -4.56 8.04 -3.43
C TYR A 51 -5.67 8.88 -4.08
N SER A 52 -5.48 9.30 -5.33
CA SER A 52 -6.45 10.18 -6.02
C SER A 52 -7.74 9.46 -6.41
N ARG A 53 -7.65 8.28 -7.06
CA ARG A 53 -8.83 7.56 -7.58
C ARG A 53 -9.65 6.89 -6.49
N CYS A 54 -9.02 6.48 -5.39
CA CYS A 54 -9.75 5.88 -4.28
C CYS A 54 -10.26 6.91 -3.27
N HIS A 55 -9.93 8.19 -3.45
CA HIS A 55 -10.20 9.26 -2.49
C HIS A 55 -9.62 8.95 -1.10
N LEU A 56 -8.37 8.45 -1.06
CA LEU A 56 -7.68 8.25 0.21
C LEU A 56 -7.50 9.60 0.90
N THR A 57 -7.75 9.62 2.21
CA THR A 57 -7.41 10.76 3.05
C THR A 57 -5.95 10.67 3.49
N PRO A 58 -5.28 11.79 3.81
CA PRO A 58 -3.95 11.76 4.42
C PRO A 58 -3.91 10.89 5.69
N THR A 59 -5.00 10.89 6.46
CA THR A 59 -5.14 10.08 7.68
C THR A 59 -5.07 8.58 7.39
N VAL A 60 -5.81 8.09 6.38
CA VAL A 60 -5.73 6.68 5.96
C VAL A 60 -4.31 6.33 5.50
N LEU A 61 -3.67 7.23 4.75
CA LEU A 61 -2.30 7.01 4.28
C LEU A 61 -1.29 6.95 5.44
N ILE A 62 -1.41 7.83 6.45
CA ILE A 62 -0.56 7.81 7.65
C ILE A 62 -0.74 6.50 8.42
N ILE A 63 -1.97 6.02 8.62
CA ILE A 63 -2.20 4.73 9.27
C ILE A 63 -1.60 3.58 8.47
N ALA A 64 -1.76 3.59 7.14
CA ALA A 64 -1.13 2.59 6.29
C ALA A 64 0.40 2.58 6.43
N LEU A 65 1.03 3.76 6.54
CA LEU A 65 2.47 3.89 6.77
C LEU A 65 2.90 3.32 8.13
N ILE A 66 2.11 3.53 9.19
CA ILE A 66 2.36 2.92 10.51
C ILE A 66 2.32 1.38 10.40
N TYR A 67 1.36 0.84 9.64
CA TYR A 67 1.30 -0.61 9.41
C TYR A 67 2.46 -1.15 8.60
N LEU A 68 2.91 -0.43 7.58
CA LEU A 68 4.10 -0.78 6.78
C LEU A 68 5.38 -0.76 7.61
N ASP A 69 5.54 0.21 8.51
CA ASP A 69 6.68 0.27 9.41
C ASP A 69 6.69 -0.91 10.40
N ARG A 70 5.53 -1.24 10.97
CA ARG A 70 5.37 -2.44 11.81
C ARG A 70 5.71 -3.73 11.06
N LEU A 71 5.32 -3.83 9.79
CA LEU A 71 5.68 -4.95 8.93
C LEU A 71 7.20 -5.02 8.78
N LYS A 72 7.85 -3.91 8.43
CA LYS A 72 9.29 -3.82 8.24
C LYS A 72 10.07 -4.31 9.46
N CYS A 73 9.64 -3.95 10.68
CA CYS A 73 10.26 -4.43 11.91
C CYS A 73 10.09 -5.94 12.20
N LYS A 74 9.12 -6.58 11.55
CA LYS A 74 8.77 -8.00 11.78
C LYS A 74 9.22 -8.93 10.66
N LEU A 75 9.66 -8.39 9.52
CA LEU A 75 10.17 -9.21 8.44
C LEU A 75 11.52 -9.83 8.83
N PRO A 76 11.74 -11.13 8.53
CA PRO A 76 13.05 -11.74 8.64
C PRO A 76 14.09 -10.98 7.81
N SER A 77 15.33 -10.89 8.28
CA SER A 77 16.41 -10.17 7.57
C SER A 77 16.71 -10.73 6.16
N GLN A 78 16.30 -11.97 5.88
CA GLN A 78 16.48 -12.64 4.59
C GLN A 78 15.22 -12.66 3.73
N ALA A 79 14.15 -11.95 4.14
CA ALA A 79 12.91 -11.88 3.38
C ALA A 79 13.17 -11.26 2.00
N ARG A 80 12.61 -11.87 0.96
CA ARG A 80 12.65 -11.38 -0.42
C ARG A 80 11.26 -11.40 -1.02
N GLY A 81 10.94 -10.37 -1.79
CA GLY A 81 9.69 -10.23 -2.51
C GLY A 81 9.84 -10.58 -3.98
N GLU A 82 8.72 -10.93 -4.61
CA GLU A 82 8.57 -10.85 -6.06
C GLU A 82 8.43 -9.38 -6.51
N PHE A 83 8.62 -9.10 -7.80
CA PHE A 83 8.53 -7.75 -8.40
C PHE A 83 7.35 -6.91 -7.90
N ASP A 84 6.18 -7.53 -7.76
CA ASP A 84 4.95 -6.81 -7.42
C ASP A 84 4.67 -6.71 -5.91
N THR A 85 5.58 -7.21 -5.06
CA THR A 85 5.40 -7.27 -3.61
C THR A 85 5.18 -5.89 -3.01
N HIS A 86 5.92 -4.86 -3.43
CA HIS A 86 5.72 -3.48 -2.96
C HIS A 86 4.29 -2.97 -3.18
N TYR A 87 3.69 -3.27 -4.33
CA TYR A 87 2.31 -2.90 -4.65
C TYR A 87 1.32 -3.63 -3.74
N LYS A 88 1.53 -4.94 -3.54
CA LYS A 88 0.71 -5.79 -2.66
C LYS A 88 0.78 -5.34 -1.20
N LEU A 89 1.97 -4.98 -0.70
CA LEU A 89 2.17 -4.48 0.65
C LEU A 89 1.43 -3.16 0.87
N PHE A 90 1.57 -2.22 -0.08
CA PHE A 90 0.85 -0.95 -0.02
C PHE A 90 -0.68 -1.17 -0.03
N LEU A 91 -1.19 -2.04 -0.93
CA LEU A 91 -2.61 -2.38 -1.01
C LEU A 91 -3.15 -2.98 0.29
N ALA A 92 -2.44 -3.95 0.85
CA ALA A 92 -2.82 -4.58 2.11
C ALA A 92 -2.87 -3.56 3.26
N ALA A 93 -1.89 -2.64 3.32
CA ALA A 93 -1.85 -1.61 4.35
C ALA A 93 -3.02 -0.61 4.23
N ILE A 94 -3.37 -0.13 3.02
CA ILE A 94 -4.51 0.78 2.85
C ILE A 94 -5.86 0.10 3.01
N LEU A 95 -5.98 -1.19 2.66
CA LEU A 95 -7.18 -2.00 2.92
C LEU A 95 -7.38 -2.21 4.42
N LEU A 96 -6.29 -2.46 5.16
CA LEU A 96 -6.37 -2.59 6.60
C LEU A 96 -6.70 -1.24 7.25
N ALA A 97 -6.06 -0.15 6.83
CA ALA A 97 -6.31 1.20 7.35
C ALA A 97 -7.74 1.69 7.08
N SER A 98 -8.29 1.43 5.88
CA SER A 98 -9.66 1.82 5.53
C SER A 98 -10.70 1.16 6.43
N LYS A 99 -10.39 -0.02 6.98
CA LYS A 99 -11.25 -0.73 7.93
C LYS A 99 -11.23 -0.14 9.34
N TYR A 100 -10.49 0.92 9.64
CA TYR A 100 -10.51 1.52 10.98
C TYR A 100 -10.90 3.00 11.00
N ILE A 101 -10.91 3.69 9.85
CA ILE A 101 -11.11 5.15 9.80
C ILE A 101 -12.40 5.58 9.08
N GLU A 102 -12.94 4.82 8.12
CA GLU A 102 -14.05 5.28 7.28
C GLU A 102 -15.15 4.21 7.14
N ASP A 103 -16.29 4.57 6.54
CA ASP A 103 -17.34 3.63 6.12
C ASP A 103 -16.70 2.46 5.34
N HIS A 104 -16.46 1.34 6.06
CA HIS A 104 -15.58 0.24 5.63
C HIS A 104 -15.87 -0.25 4.20
N ASN A 105 -17.13 -0.11 3.77
CA ASN A 105 -17.63 -0.58 2.49
C ASN A 105 -17.35 0.34 1.30
N ARG A 106 -17.19 1.66 1.46
CA ARG A 106 -17.00 2.55 0.30
C ARG A 106 -15.57 2.54 -0.20
N LEU A 107 -14.61 2.79 0.69
CA LEU A 107 -13.20 2.89 0.33
C LEU A 107 -12.65 1.54 -0.15
N THR A 108 -12.96 0.45 0.56
CA THR A 108 -12.61 -0.91 0.14
C THR A 108 -13.12 -1.23 -1.26
N LYS A 109 -14.37 -0.89 -1.58
CA LYS A 109 -14.92 -1.08 -2.94
C LYS A 109 -14.20 -0.23 -3.98
N SER A 110 -13.81 1.00 -3.63
CA SER A 110 -13.05 1.88 -4.53
C SER A 110 -11.68 1.29 -4.85
N ILE A 111 -10.94 0.82 -3.83
CA ILE A 111 -9.66 0.13 -3.97
C ILE A 111 -9.80 -1.10 -4.88
N CYS A 112 -10.77 -1.98 -4.60
CA CYS A 112 -11.01 -3.17 -5.42
C CYS A 112 -11.29 -2.84 -6.90
N ARG A 113 -12.00 -1.75 -7.19
CA ARG A 113 -12.26 -1.31 -8.57
C ARG A 113 -11.03 -0.69 -9.22
N ALA A 114 -10.24 0.08 -8.48
CA ALA A 114 -9.07 0.79 -9.00
C ALA A 114 -7.97 -0.16 -9.47
N VAL A 115 -7.87 -1.34 -8.85
CA VAL A 115 -6.86 -2.36 -9.19
C VAL A 115 -7.39 -3.49 -10.08
N ALA A 116 -8.68 -3.50 -10.44
CA ALA A 116 -9.18 -4.46 -11.41
C ALA A 116 -8.78 -4.04 -12.84
N PRO A 117 -8.32 -4.95 -13.72
CA PRO A 117 -8.22 -6.40 -13.55
C PRO A 117 -6.86 -6.90 -13.03
N LEU A 118 -5.94 -6.02 -12.59
CA LEU A 118 -4.60 -6.42 -12.12
C LEU A 118 -4.66 -7.39 -10.94
N TYR A 119 -5.53 -7.11 -9.96
CA TYR A 119 -5.72 -7.94 -8.77
C TYR A 119 -7.19 -8.27 -8.54
N GLY A 120 -7.48 -9.56 -8.32
CA GLY A 120 -8.83 -10.06 -8.07
C GLY A 120 -9.26 -9.90 -6.60
N PRO A 121 -10.57 -9.98 -6.29
CA PRO A 121 -11.05 -9.87 -4.90
C PRO A 121 -10.48 -10.91 -3.95
N ARG A 122 -10.27 -12.15 -4.44
CA ARG A 122 -9.64 -13.23 -3.65
C ARG A 122 -8.20 -12.89 -3.30
N GLU A 123 -7.44 -12.45 -4.29
CA GLU A 123 -6.03 -12.07 -4.13
C GLU A 123 -5.88 -10.89 -3.16
N LEU A 124 -6.72 -9.85 -3.27
CA LEU A 124 -6.73 -8.74 -2.32
C LEU A 124 -7.02 -9.19 -0.88
N ALA A 125 -7.94 -10.13 -0.72
CA ALA A 125 -8.26 -10.69 0.59
C ALA A 125 -7.13 -11.58 1.15
N GLU A 126 -6.34 -12.22 0.29
CA GLU A 126 -5.15 -12.98 0.69
C GLU A 126 -3.98 -12.06 1.04
N MET A 127 -3.77 -10.97 0.29
CA MET A 127 -2.80 -9.92 0.61
C MET A 127 -3.06 -9.36 2.00
N GLU A 128 -4.32 -9.00 2.28
CA GLU A 128 -4.72 -8.45 3.57
C GLU A 128 -4.50 -9.45 4.71
N ARG A 129 -4.94 -10.71 4.56
CA ARG A 129 -4.76 -11.75 5.59
C ARG A 129 -3.28 -12.02 5.87
N SER A 130 -2.47 -12.13 4.82
CA SER A 130 -1.03 -12.40 4.95
C SER A 130 -0.32 -11.25 5.64
N PHE A 131 -0.65 -10.01 5.27
CA PHE A 131 -0.13 -8.81 5.91
C PHE A 131 -0.54 -8.75 7.39
N LEU A 132 -1.83 -8.95 7.68
CA LEU A 132 -2.37 -8.93 9.04
C LEU A 132 -1.71 -9.99 9.92
N ALA A 133 -1.46 -11.18 9.40
CA ALA A 133 -0.77 -12.24 10.14
C ALA A 133 0.60 -11.77 10.62
N ILE A 134 1.37 -11.05 9.80
CA ILE A 134 2.69 -10.56 10.20
C ILE A 134 2.54 -9.40 11.21
N VAL A 135 1.70 -8.41 10.92
CA VAL A 135 1.60 -7.21 11.79
C VAL A 135 0.86 -7.47 13.12
N SER A 136 0.05 -8.52 13.23
CA SER A 136 -0.68 -8.87 14.47
C SER A 136 0.04 -9.82 15.40
N VAL A 137 1.03 -10.60 14.93
CA VAL A 137 1.83 -11.48 15.80
C VAL A 137 2.56 -10.64 16.84
N SER A 138 2.05 -10.65 18.07
CA SER A 138 2.66 -9.98 19.22
C SER A 138 3.86 -10.82 19.64
N GLN A 139 5.03 -10.18 19.77
CA GLN A 139 6.15 -10.79 20.49
C GLN A 139 5.71 -10.84 21.96
N ILE A 140 5.16 -11.97 22.40
CA ILE A 140 5.20 -12.31 23.82
C ILE A 140 6.68 -12.61 24.08
N LYS A 141 7.39 -11.57 24.52
CA LYS A 141 8.69 -11.71 25.17
C LYS A 141 8.48 -11.95 26.65
#